data_AF-A0A7S3UFE8-F1
#
_entry.id   AF-A0A7S3UFE8-F1
#
_cell.length_a   1.000
_cell.length_b   1.000
_cell.length_c   1.000
_cell.angle_alpha   90.00
_cell.angle_beta   90.00
_cell.angle_gamma   90.00
#
_symmetry.space_group_name_H-M   'P 1'
#
loop_
_entity.id
_entity.type
_entity.pdbx_description
1 polymer ?
#
loop_
_entity_poly.entity_id
_entity_poly.type
_entity_poly.pdbx_seq_one_letter_code
_entity_poly.pdbx_strand_id
1 'polypeptide(L)'
;FCFSYHHVNGWQEGDKLIFDTTTWPKFTLYFLDIVDADGKVFWPKMSFTRFVLDLKTGECDAFDLDNHPCEYPAVAPCATGRPYRHAYLCTSAHAAADNDEISGPIHQLTKVSMASADPYCKETKVEHYYP
;
A
#
# COMPACT_ATOMS: atom_id res chain seq x y z
N PHE A 1 -12.25 -9.38 -0.46
CA PHE A 1 -11.49 -9.84 -1.64
C PHE A 1 -10.85 -8.60 -2.24
N CYS A 2 -9.55 -8.63 -2.54
CA CYS A 2 -8.83 -7.52 -3.17
C CYS A 2 -7.98 -8.07 -4.33
N PHE A 3 -7.50 -7.17 -5.17
CA PHE A 3 -6.45 -7.45 -6.15
C PHE A 3 -5.15 -6.80 -5.67
N SER A 4 -4.01 -7.44 -5.94
CA SER A 4 -2.68 -6.93 -5.61
C SER A 4 -1.73 -7.27 -6.76
N TYR A 5 -0.88 -6.31 -7.11
CA TYR A 5 0.13 -6.47 -8.17
C TYR A 5 1.55 -6.46 -7.60
N HIS A 6 1.90 -5.40 -6.85
CA HIS A 6 3.23 -5.25 -6.28
C HIS A 6 3.24 -5.46 -4.76
N HIS A 7 4.15 -6.32 -4.31
CA HIS A 7 4.41 -6.50 -2.89
C HIS A 7 5.48 -5.53 -2.42
N VAL A 8 5.27 -4.94 -1.24
CA VAL A 8 6.21 -3.97 -0.64
C VAL A 8 7.35 -4.71 0.04
N ASN A 9 7.01 -5.62 0.95
CA ASN A 9 7.96 -6.48 1.66
C ASN A 9 7.20 -7.62 2.35
N GLY A 10 7.91 -8.64 2.82
CA GLY A 10 7.33 -9.69 3.67
C GLY A 10 8.39 -10.40 4.51
N TRP A 11 8.01 -10.87 5.69
CA TRP A 11 8.89 -11.55 6.64
C TRP A 11 8.08 -12.47 7.55
N GLN A 12 8.77 -13.32 8.29
CA GLN A 12 8.15 -14.25 9.23
C GLN A 12 8.53 -13.90 10.67
N GLU A 13 7.55 -13.94 11.57
CA GLU A 13 7.72 -13.78 13.02
C GLU A 13 7.05 -14.97 13.73
N GLY A 14 7.84 -15.95 14.14
CA GLY A 14 7.32 -17.20 14.70
C GLY A 14 6.41 -17.93 13.70
N ASP A 15 5.16 -18.17 14.09
CA ASP A 15 4.13 -18.83 13.26
C ASP A 15 3.32 -17.85 12.40
N LYS A 16 3.75 -16.58 12.30
CA LYS A 16 3.05 -15.57 11.50
C LYS A 16 3.88 -15.17 10.30
N LEU A 17 3.26 -15.18 9.13
CA LEU A 17 3.81 -14.56 7.91
C LEU A 17 3.17 -13.19 7.76
N ILE A 18 3.99 -12.14 7.75
CA ILE A 18 3.57 -10.76 7.58
C ILE A 18 4.03 -10.31 6.21
N PHE A 19 3.15 -9.69 5.44
CA PHE A 19 3.53 -9.06 4.20
C PHE A 19 2.69 -7.83 3.94
N ASP A 20 3.33 -6.82 3.35
CA ASP A 20 2.68 -5.59 2.98
C ASP A 20 2.63 -5.49 1.46
N THR A 21 1.53 -4.97 0.93
CA THR A 21 1.30 -4.91 -0.51
C THR A 21 0.39 -3.74 -0.86
N THR A 22 0.46 -3.31 -2.12
CA THR A 22 -0.50 -2.38 -2.70
C THR A 22 -1.77 -3.16 -3.07
N THR A 23 -2.91 -2.74 -2.53
CA THR A 23 -4.20 -3.41 -2.75
C THR A 23 -5.15 -2.54 -3.53
N TRP A 24 -6.02 -3.22 -4.27
CA TRP A 24 -6.98 -2.66 -5.19
C TRP A 24 -8.35 -3.31 -4.90
N PRO A 25 -9.44 -2.53 -4.75
CA PRO A 25 -10.77 -3.11 -4.58
C PRO A 25 -11.25 -3.82 -5.86
N LYS A 26 -10.74 -3.40 -7.01
CA LYS A 26 -11.02 -3.96 -8.33
C LYS A 26 -9.77 -3.80 -9.21
N PHE A 27 -9.46 -4.83 -9.99
CA PHE A 27 -8.43 -4.73 -11.02
C PHE A 27 -8.88 -3.77 -12.13
N THR A 28 -8.04 -2.79 -12.46
CA THR A 28 -8.21 -1.93 -13.64
C THR A 28 -6.92 -2.00 -14.45
N LEU A 29 -7.04 -2.11 -15.77
CA LEU A 29 -5.90 -2.17 -16.66
C LEU A 29 -5.60 -0.73 -17.09
N TYR A 30 -4.61 -0.14 -16.44
CA TYR A 30 -4.10 1.22 -16.71
C TYR A 30 -4.05 1.59 -18.20
N PHE A 31 -3.78 0.64 -19.11
CA PHE A 31 -3.58 0.90 -20.54
C PHE A 31 -4.85 1.08 -21.37
N LEU A 32 -6.01 0.60 -20.91
CA LEU A 32 -7.30 0.78 -21.61
C LEU A 32 -8.19 1.79 -20.89
N ASP A 33 -8.01 1.92 -19.57
CA ASP A 33 -8.87 2.69 -18.67
C ASP A 33 -8.43 4.17 -18.52
N ILE A 34 -7.17 4.51 -18.85
CA ILE A 34 -6.64 5.89 -18.74
C ILE A 34 -7.26 6.87 -19.73
N VAL A 35 -7.66 6.40 -20.91
CA VAL A 35 -8.06 7.31 -22.00
C VAL A 35 -9.37 8.04 -21.72
N ASP A 36 -10.13 7.60 -20.71
CA ASP A 36 -11.36 8.23 -20.20
C ASP A 36 -11.28 8.48 -18.68
N ALA A 37 -10.09 8.76 -18.12
CA ALA A 37 -9.90 8.89 -16.68
C ALA A 37 -10.70 10.05 -16.05
N ASP A 38 -11.88 9.74 -15.49
CA ASP A 38 -12.73 10.65 -14.71
C ASP A 38 -12.30 10.74 -13.22
N GLY A 39 -11.28 9.98 -12.85
CA GLY A 39 -10.76 9.82 -11.49
C GLY A 39 -11.68 9.06 -10.53
N LYS A 40 -12.88 8.64 -10.95
CA LYS A 40 -13.84 7.89 -10.12
C LYS A 40 -13.89 6.40 -10.46
N VAL A 41 -14.05 6.10 -11.74
CA VAL A 41 -14.19 4.72 -12.26
C VAL A 41 -12.83 4.15 -12.61
N PHE A 42 -11.98 4.98 -13.20
CA PHE A 42 -10.73 4.54 -13.80
C PHE A 42 -9.52 4.69 -12.89
N TRP A 43 -9.63 5.42 -11.77
CA TRP A 43 -8.64 5.49 -10.69
C TRP A 43 -9.16 4.87 -9.38
N PRO A 44 -9.09 3.54 -9.24
CA PRO A 44 -9.56 2.91 -8.02
C PRO A 44 -8.70 3.33 -6.83
N LYS A 45 -9.34 3.35 -5.66
CA LYS A 45 -8.70 3.60 -4.37
C LYS A 45 -7.70 2.49 -4.09
N MET A 46 -6.43 2.73 -4.41
CA MET A 46 -5.33 1.86 -4.03
C MET A 46 -4.98 2.13 -2.58
N SER A 47 -4.66 1.08 -1.83
CA SER A 47 -4.26 1.20 -0.43
C SER A 47 -2.94 0.48 -0.19
N PHE A 48 -2.21 0.95 0.81
CA PHE A 48 -1.08 0.24 1.37
C PHE A 48 -1.57 -0.63 2.52
N THR A 49 -1.57 -1.95 2.33
CA THR A 49 -2.22 -2.89 3.26
C THR A 49 -1.22 -3.92 3.79
N ARG A 50 -1.28 -4.17 5.10
CA ARG A 50 -0.59 -5.27 5.78
C ARG A 50 -1.49 -6.48 5.91
N PHE A 51 -0.97 -7.64 5.52
CA PHE A 51 -1.57 -8.93 5.78
C PHE A 51 -0.77 -9.68 6.84
N VAL A 52 -1.49 -10.35 7.74
CA VAL A 52 -0.90 -11.21 8.78
C VAL A 52 -1.56 -12.57 8.67
N LEU A 53 -0.83 -13.54 8.12
CA LEU A 53 -1.26 -14.93 7.98
C LEU A 53 -0.73 -15.74 9.17
N ASP A 54 -1.64 -16.38 9.90
CA ASP A 54 -1.28 -17.39 10.90
C ASP A 54 -1.05 -18.74 10.22
N LEU A 55 0.17 -19.25 10.28
CA LEU A 55 0.58 -20.48 9.59
C LEU A 55 0.00 -21.75 10.24
N LYS A 56 -0.49 -21.66 11.49
CA LYS A 56 -1.12 -22.80 12.18
C LYS A 56 -2.59 -22.92 11.85
N THR A 57 -3.31 -21.80 11.80
CA THR A 57 -4.77 -21.81 11.53
C THR A 57 -5.11 -21.59 10.06
N GLY A 58 -4.20 -20.98 9.29
CA GLY A 58 -4.47 -20.54 7.92
C GLY A 58 -5.32 -19.28 7.84
N GLU A 59 -5.64 -18.64 8.97
CA GLU A 59 -6.41 -17.39 9.01
C GLU A 59 -5.53 -16.19 8.68
N CYS A 60 -6.11 -15.20 7.99
CA CYS A 60 -5.39 -14.03 7.52
C CYS A 60 -6.16 -12.75 7.84
N ASP A 61 -5.53 -11.85 8.60
CA ASP A 61 -6.04 -10.51 8.87
C ASP A 61 -5.43 -9.49 7.91
N ALA A 62 -6.20 -8.46 7.54
CA ALA A 62 -5.74 -7.36 6.71
C ALA A 62 -5.93 -6.01 7.42
N PHE A 63 -4.94 -5.13 7.35
CA PHE A 63 -4.94 -3.81 7.97
C PHE A 63 -4.47 -2.76 6.96
N ASP A 64 -5.29 -1.75 6.70
CA ASP A 64 -4.86 -0.60 5.90
C ASP A 64 -3.87 0.24 6.71
N LEU A 65 -2.64 0.34 6.20
CA LEU A 65 -1.55 1.12 6.78
C LEU A 65 -1.58 2.58 6.30
N ASP A 66 -2.03 2.80 5.07
CA ASP A 66 -2.30 4.10 4.47
C ASP A 66 -3.32 3.93 3.33
N ASN A 67 -4.23 4.89 3.18
CA ASN A 67 -5.31 4.84 2.18
C ASN A 67 -5.10 5.86 1.04
N HIS A 68 -3.93 6.49 0.97
CA HIS A 68 -3.56 7.28 -0.20
C HIS A 68 -3.31 6.35 -1.39
N PRO A 69 -3.80 6.71 -2.59
CA PRO A 69 -3.52 5.94 -3.80
C PRO A 69 -2.00 5.78 -3.98
N CYS A 70 -1.53 4.53 -4.00
CA CYS A 70 -0.12 4.19 -4.01
C CYS A 70 0.20 2.98 -4.90
N GLU A 71 1.35 3.04 -5.56
CA GLU A 71 1.94 1.95 -6.33
C GLU A 71 3.47 2.06 -6.40
N TYR A 72 4.11 1.07 -7.04
CA TYR A 72 5.55 0.99 -7.24
C TYR A 72 6.35 1.06 -5.92
N PRO A 73 6.09 0.13 -4.98
CA PRO A 73 6.67 0.17 -3.66
C PRO A 73 8.15 -0.21 -3.64
N ALA A 74 8.90 0.37 -2.71
CA ALA A 74 10.26 -0.02 -2.40
C ALA A 74 10.55 0.10 -0.89
N VAL A 75 11.41 -0.78 -0.39
CA VAL A 75 12.05 -0.67 0.93
C VAL A 75 13.56 -0.58 0.77
N ALA A 76 14.27 -0.22 1.84
CA ALA A 76 15.73 -0.29 1.83
C ALA A 76 16.19 -1.73 1.50
N PRO A 77 17.18 -1.94 0.62
CA PRO A 77 17.61 -3.29 0.22
C PRO A 77 18.05 -4.17 1.40
N CYS A 78 18.61 -3.58 2.46
CA CYS A 78 18.99 -4.30 3.67
C CYS A 78 17.80 -4.80 4.50
N ALA A 79 16.59 -4.30 4.23
CA ALA A 79 15.36 -4.64 4.92
C ALA A 79 14.47 -5.63 4.11
N THR A 80 14.86 -5.98 2.88
CA THR A 80 14.15 -6.98 2.09
C THR A 80 14.07 -8.31 2.85
N GLY A 81 12.87 -8.86 2.99
CA GLY A 81 12.64 -10.11 3.71
C GLY A 81 12.65 -9.99 5.24
N ARG A 82 12.73 -8.77 5.78
CA ARG A 82 12.93 -8.49 7.22
C ARG A 82 11.95 -7.42 7.72
N PRO A 83 11.71 -7.34 9.05
CA PRO A 83 11.04 -6.19 9.64
C PRO A 83 11.69 -4.89 9.20
N TYR A 84 10.86 -3.93 8.79
CA TYR A 84 11.33 -2.68 8.20
C TYR A 84 10.55 -1.51 8.80
N ARG A 85 11.15 -0.31 8.75
CA ARG A 85 10.52 0.91 9.27
C ARG A 85 9.98 1.82 8.19
N HIS A 86 10.59 1.83 7.00
CA HIS A 86 10.28 2.79 5.96
C HIS A 86 9.99 2.09 4.63
N ALA A 87 8.84 2.41 4.05
CA ALA A 87 8.52 2.14 2.65
C ALA A 87 8.47 3.46 1.87
N TYR A 88 8.80 3.38 0.59
CA TYR A 88 8.72 4.45 -0.38
C TYR A 88 7.74 4.03 -1.46
N LEU A 89 6.81 4.92 -1.80
CA LEU A 89 5.68 4.65 -2.68
C LEU A 89 5.57 5.81 -3.68
N CYS A 90 5.14 5.50 -4.91
CA CYS A 90 4.65 6.54 -5.81
C CYS A 90 3.15 6.73 -5.55
N THR A 91 2.72 7.96 -5.31
CA THR A 91 1.33 8.29 -4.95
C THR A 91 0.72 9.37 -5.82
N SER A 92 -0.59 9.54 -5.71
CA SER A 92 -1.33 10.70 -6.26
C SER A 92 -1.34 11.86 -5.25
N ALA A 93 -1.19 13.10 -5.71
CA ALA A 93 -1.42 14.30 -4.88
C ALA A 93 -2.88 14.42 -4.43
N HIS A 94 -3.76 13.97 -5.31
CA HIS A 94 -5.17 13.82 -5.02
C HIS A 94 -5.31 12.54 -4.21
N ALA A 95 -5.16 12.70 -2.90
CA ALA A 95 -5.69 11.79 -1.93
C ALA A 95 -7.21 11.83 -2.06
N ALA A 96 -7.89 10.69 -2.02
CA ALA A 96 -9.32 10.66 -1.69
C ALA A 96 -9.50 11.02 -0.20
N ALA A 97 -8.92 12.14 0.25
CA ALA A 97 -9.05 12.65 1.60
C ALA A 97 -10.42 13.31 1.70
N ASP A 98 -11.25 12.74 2.57
CA ASP A 98 -12.57 13.23 3.00
C ASP A 98 -13.53 13.65 1.88
N ASN A 99 -14.35 12.67 1.45
CA ASN A 99 -15.50 12.79 0.53
C ASN A 99 -15.21 12.98 -0.96
N ASP A 100 -13.96 13.12 -1.41
CA ASP A 100 -13.70 13.15 -2.85
C ASP A 100 -13.65 11.73 -3.44
N GLU A 101 -14.62 11.43 -4.31
CA GLU A 101 -14.67 10.21 -5.13
C GLU A 101 -13.56 10.13 -6.18
N ILE A 102 -12.71 11.16 -6.26
CA ILE A 102 -11.77 11.36 -7.35
C ILE A 102 -10.35 11.06 -6.86
N SER A 103 -9.80 9.94 -7.32
CA SER A 103 -8.36 9.68 -7.27
C SER A 103 -7.69 10.25 -8.51
N GLY A 104 -6.40 10.57 -8.43
CA GLY A 104 -5.62 11.15 -9.51
C GLY A 104 -4.52 10.20 -10.03
N PRO A 105 -3.84 10.58 -11.13
CA PRO A 105 -2.67 9.86 -11.57
C PRO A 105 -1.54 9.94 -10.52
N ILE A 106 -0.68 8.93 -10.53
CA ILE A 106 0.49 8.87 -9.66
C ILE A 106 1.55 9.84 -10.17
N HIS A 107 1.83 10.90 -9.41
CA HIS A 107 2.79 11.96 -9.77
C HIS A 107 3.59 12.50 -8.56
N GLN A 108 3.57 11.80 -7.44
CA GLN A 108 4.20 12.22 -6.19
C GLN A 108 5.02 11.07 -5.60
N LEU A 109 6.09 11.39 -4.86
CA LEU A 109 6.82 10.43 -4.05
C LEU A 109 6.36 10.52 -2.60
N THR A 110 6.15 9.39 -1.94
CA THR A 110 5.73 9.31 -0.54
C THR A 110 6.61 8.35 0.24
N LYS A 111 6.98 8.74 1.45
CA LYS A 111 7.60 7.85 2.44
C LYS A 111 6.57 7.54 3.52
N VAL A 112 6.34 6.26 3.74
CA VAL A 112 5.51 5.77 4.85
C VAL A 112 6.43 5.16 5.89
N SER A 113 6.32 5.64 7.13
CA SER A 113 7.13 5.19 8.25
C SER A 113 6.26 4.50 9.30
N MET A 114 6.62 3.29 9.73
CA MET A 114 5.99 2.65 10.88
C MET A 114 6.19 3.50 12.13
N ALA A 115 5.12 3.68 12.92
CA ALA A 115 5.13 4.52 14.12
C ALA A 115 6.03 3.94 15.22
N SER A 116 6.19 2.61 15.26
CA SER A 116 7.05 1.90 16.19
C SER A 116 7.93 0.86 15.50
N ALA A 117 8.86 0.28 16.26
CA ALA A 117 9.71 -0.84 15.82
C ALA A 117 9.04 -2.21 15.99
N ASP A 118 7.77 -2.24 16.43
CA ASP A 118 7.00 -3.48 16.52
C ASP A 118 6.86 -4.08 15.12
N PRO A 119 7.26 -5.35 14.88
CA PRO A 119 7.06 -6.00 13.59
C PRO A 119 5.57 -6.09 13.22
N TYR A 120 4.64 -5.92 14.15
CA TYR A 120 3.21 -5.89 13.89
C TYR A 120 2.62 -4.48 13.86
N CYS A 121 3.44 -3.43 13.85
CA CYS A 121 2.98 -2.03 13.87
C CYS A 121 1.94 -1.76 12.76
N LYS A 122 0.78 -1.22 13.13
CA LYS A 122 -0.32 -0.88 12.21
C LYS A 122 -0.46 0.62 11.99
N GLU A 123 0.24 1.41 12.78
CA GLU A 123 0.19 2.86 12.75
C GLU A 123 1.35 3.39 11.91
N THR A 124 1.07 4.37 11.06
CA THR A 124 2.07 4.95 10.17
C THR A 124 2.15 6.46 10.29
N LYS A 125 3.30 7.00 9.94
CA LYS A 125 3.53 8.42 9.66
C LYS A 125 3.85 8.56 8.17
N VAL A 126 3.09 9.41 7.50
CA VAL A 126 3.20 9.61 6.06
C VAL A 126 3.87 10.96 5.78
N GLU A 127 4.87 10.95 4.90
CA GLU A 127 5.59 12.13 4.42
C GLU A 127 5.50 12.18 2.89
N HIS A 128 4.94 13.27 2.38
CA HIS A 128 4.73 13.51 0.96
C HIS A 128 5.82 14.42 0.40
N TYR A 129 6.41 14.04 -0.73
CA TYR A 129 7.42 14.80 -1.45
C TYR A 129 6.91 15.13 -2.85
N TYR A 130 6.74 16.42 -3.09
CA TYR A 130 6.43 16.99 -4.39
C TYR A 130 7.67 17.67 -4.97
N PRO A 131 7.81 17.72 -6.30
CA PRO A 131 8.61 18.76 -6.94
C PRO A 131 8.00 20.15 -6.71
#